data_AF-X1QMZ1-F1
#
_entry.id   AF-X1QMZ1-F1
#
_cell.length_a   1.000
_cell.length_b   1.000
_cell.length_c   1.000
_cell.angle_alpha   90.00
_cell.angle_beta   90.00
_cell.angle_gamma   90.00
#
_symmetry.space_group_name_H-M   'P 1'
#
loop_
_entity.id
_entity.type
_entity.pdbx_description
1 polymer ?
#
loop_
_entity_poly.entity_id
_entity_poly.type
_entity_poly.pdbx_seq_one_letter_code
_entity_poly.pdbx_strand_id
1 'polypeptide(L)'
;AMNLGDCDNSTDILFTLVPYWSVPMNFGWEWTWEVLWGQWYQSGGEAGEEPPTEMKRLLDLWEKMKTTMDEEERVRLGKEILASQAENLWTIGTVGLAPAPIIVRDNLRNIPESALLGWDVLFGSPYTPEQYFFKQK
;
A
#
# COMPACT_ATOMS: atom_id res chain seq x y z
N ALA A 1 16.61 -7.56 -15.60
CA ALA A 1 16.34 -8.35 -14.40
C ALA A 1 15.12 -7.76 -13.73
N MET A 2 14.04 -8.54 -13.56
CA MET A 2 12.84 -8.08 -12.86
C MET A 2 13.21 -7.81 -11.40
N ASN A 3 13.46 -6.54 -11.08
CA ASN A 3 13.72 -6.10 -9.73
C ASN A 3 12.46 -5.41 -9.24
N LEU A 4 11.55 -6.15 -8.64
CA LEU A 4 10.49 -5.49 -7.93
C LEU A 4 9.94 -6.32 -6.79
N GLY A 5 9.94 -5.66 -5.63
CA GLY A 5 9.38 -6.15 -4.38
C GLY A 5 7.89 -6.25 -4.38
N ASP A 6 7.42 -7.05 -3.43
CA ASP A 6 6.10 -6.94 -2.86
C ASP A 6 5.79 -5.46 -2.53
N CYS A 7 4.71 -4.95 -3.12
CA CYS A 7 4.26 -3.56 -2.97
C CYS A 7 2.95 -3.47 -2.17
N ASP A 8 2.57 -4.53 -1.44
CA ASP A 8 1.28 -4.62 -0.78
C ASP A 8 0.99 -3.41 0.13
N ASN A 9 -0.13 -2.74 -0.14
CA ASN A 9 -0.63 -1.55 0.56
C ASN A 9 0.36 -0.36 0.58
N SER A 10 1.28 -0.32 -0.38
CA SER A 10 2.37 0.68 -0.45
C SER A 10 2.45 1.39 -1.81
N THR A 11 1.68 0.95 -2.81
CA THR A 11 1.53 1.71 -4.06
C THR A 11 0.66 2.95 -3.87
N ASP A 12 0.71 3.88 -4.81
CA ASP A 12 -0.15 5.07 -4.85
C ASP A 12 -1.66 4.72 -4.86
N ILE A 13 -2.02 3.61 -5.49
CA ILE A 13 -3.39 3.09 -5.58
C ILE A 13 -3.93 2.75 -4.19
N LEU A 14 -3.19 1.94 -3.42
CA LEU A 14 -3.66 1.48 -2.11
C LEU A 14 -3.27 2.39 -0.97
N PHE A 15 -2.10 3.04 -0.99
CA PHE A 15 -1.63 3.87 0.13
C PHE A 15 -2.63 4.99 0.49
N THR A 16 -3.29 5.58 -0.51
CA THR A 16 -4.31 6.62 -0.26
C THR A 16 -5.54 6.08 0.47
N LEU A 17 -5.97 4.87 0.09
CA LEU A 17 -7.16 4.24 0.65
C LEU A 17 -6.84 3.58 2.00
N VAL A 18 -5.69 2.93 2.06
CA VAL A 18 -5.33 1.98 3.07
C VAL A 18 -3.83 2.01 3.43
N PRO A 19 -3.34 3.07 4.11
CA PRO A 19 -1.93 3.20 4.52
C PRO A 19 -1.60 2.30 5.73
N TYR A 20 -1.73 0.99 5.54
CA TYR A 20 -1.70 -0.05 6.58
C TYR A 20 -0.55 0.11 7.57
N TRP A 21 0.66 0.35 7.06
CA TRP A 21 1.89 0.34 7.85
C TRP A 21 2.17 1.66 8.58
N SER A 22 1.33 2.67 8.36
CA SER A 22 1.58 4.04 8.83
C SER A 22 0.41 4.68 9.59
N VAL A 23 -0.80 4.13 9.53
CA VAL A 23 -1.99 4.74 10.18
C VAL A 23 -2.86 3.68 10.87
N PRO A 24 -3.25 3.89 12.14
CA PRO A 24 -4.06 2.95 12.95
C PRO A 24 -5.54 2.98 12.57
N MET A 25 -5.89 2.73 11.32
CA MET A 25 -7.25 2.97 10.80
C MET A 25 -8.18 1.74 10.80
N ASN A 26 -7.66 0.54 11.03
CA ASN A 26 -8.44 -0.69 11.02
C ASN A 26 -7.72 -1.76 11.87
N PHE A 27 -8.35 -2.91 12.09
CA PHE A 27 -7.80 -4.04 12.83
C PHE A 27 -8.33 -5.35 12.22
N GLY A 28 -7.52 -6.42 12.20
CA GLY A 28 -7.96 -7.72 11.68
C GLY A 28 -6.86 -8.47 10.93
N TRP A 29 -7.18 -8.92 9.71
CA TRP A 29 -6.38 -9.90 8.96
C TRP A 29 -4.91 -9.49 8.81
N GLU A 30 -4.66 -8.35 8.16
CA GLU A 30 -3.31 -7.89 7.81
C GLU A 30 -2.76 -6.86 8.81
N TRP A 31 -3.64 -6.30 9.66
CA TRP A 31 -3.30 -5.33 10.70
C TRP A 31 -2.80 -6.02 11.95
N THR A 32 -1.47 -6.08 12.06
CA THR A 32 -0.76 -6.79 13.13
C THR A 32 -0.04 -5.86 14.10
N TRP A 33 0.07 -4.57 13.79
CA TRP A 33 0.45 -3.55 14.77
C TRP A 33 -0.85 -2.93 15.35
N GLU A 34 -0.74 -2.01 16.31
CA GLU A 34 -1.78 -1.02 16.65
C GLU A 34 -3.26 -1.43 16.84
N VAL A 35 -3.55 -2.72 17.04
CA VAL A 35 -4.90 -3.33 17.01
C VAL A 35 -5.92 -2.59 17.86
N LEU A 36 -5.55 -2.19 19.08
CA LEU A 36 -6.46 -1.50 20.00
C LEU A 36 -6.80 -0.07 19.54
N TRP A 37 -5.87 0.61 18.89
CA TRP A 37 -6.09 1.96 18.34
C TRP A 37 -6.96 1.90 17.08
N GLY A 38 -6.72 0.92 16.21
CA GLY A 38 -7.59 0.64 15.06
C GLY A 38 -9.01 0.28 15.47
N GLN A 39 -9.17 -0.50 16.55
CA GLN A 39 -10.47 -0.81 17.13
C GLN A 39 -11.17 0.42 17.74
N TRP A 40 -10.40 1.29 18.41
CA TRP A 40 -10.91 2.55 18.93
C TRP A 40 -11.43 3.46 17.81
N TYR A 41 -10.66 3.60 16.74
CA TYR A 41 -11.07 4.40 15.60
C TYR A 41 -12.34 3.84 14.93
N GLN A 42 -12.39 2.53 14.64
CA GLN A 42 -13.55 1.93 13.97
C GLN A 42 -14.82 1.92 14.82
N SER A 43 -14.69 1.79 16.14
CA SER A 43 -15.83 1.79 17.06
C SER A 43 -16.29 3.19 17.45
N GLY A 44 -15.62 4.26 16.98
CA GLY A 44 -15.89 5.62 17.46
C GLY A 44 -15.58 5.81 18.94
N GLY A 45 -14.66 4.99 19.48
CA GLY A 45 -14.19 5.06 20.86
C GLY A 45 -14.92 4.15 21.86
N GLU A 46 -15.86 3.32 21.41
CA GLU A 46 -16.61 2.39 22.29
C GLU A 46 -15.80 1.16 22.72
N ALA A 47 -14.79 0.76 21.94
CA ALA A 47 -13.95 -0.40 22.20
C ALA A 47 -12.50 -0.15 21.78
N GLY A 48 -11.55 -0.90 22.33
CA GLY A 48 -10.12 -0.68 22.08
C GLY A 48 -9.50 0.32 23.04
N GLU A 49 -8.39 0.93 22.62
CA GLU A 49 -7.62 1.88 23.42
C GLU A 49 -7.54 3.21 22.69
N GLU A 50 -7.74 4.31 23.41
CA GLU A 50 -7.64 5.64 22.83
C GLU A 50 -6.20 5.92 22.37
N PRO A 51 -5.96 6.20 21.08
CA PRO A 51 -4.62 6.42 20.57
C PRO A 51 -3.98 7.69 21.15
N PRO A 52 -2.64 7.71 21.28
CA PRO A 52 -1.93 8.91 21.68
C PRO A 52 -2.05 10.01 20.60
N THR A 53 -1.67 11.24 20.96
CA THR A 53 -1.91 12.44 20.13
C THR A 53 -1.28 12.33 18.74
N GLU A 54 -0.08 11.79 18.64
CA GLU A 54 0.63 11.51 17.39
C GLU A 54 -0.16 10.62 16.44
N MET A 55 -0.84 9.59 16.97
CA MET A 55 -1.58 8.59 16.20
C MET A 55 -2.92 9.15 15.74
N LYS A 56 -3.58 9.94 16.60
CA LYS A 56 -4.76 10.72 16.20
C LYS A 56 -4.45 11.69 15.06
N ARG A 57 -3.29 12.35 15.10
CA ARG A 57 -2.84 13.22 14.00
C ARG A 57 -2.71 12.44 12.69
N LEU A 58 -2.18 11.22 12.74
CA LEU A 58 -2.06 10.37 11.54
C LEU A 58 -3.42 9.95 10.98
N LEU A 59 -4.39 9.63 11.85
CA LEU A 59 -5.78 9.39 11.45
C LEU A 59 -6.36 10.62 10.76
N ASP A 60 -6.22 11.82 11.34
CA ASP A 60 -6.72 13.06 10.76
C ASP A 60 -6.09 13.40 9.40
N LEU A 61 -4.78 13.15 9.25
CA LEU A 61 -4.08 13.33 7.98
C LEU A 61 -4.60 12.36 6.91
N TRP A 62 -4.85 11.10 7.28
CA TRP A 62 -5.39 10.10 6.38
C TRP A 62 -6.85 10.37 5.98
N GLU A 63 -7.72 10.76 6.91
CA GLU A 63 -9.07 11.25 6.60
C GLU A 63 -9.03 12.41 5.60
N LYS A 64 -8.08 13.34 5.84
CA LYS A 64 -7.58 14.37 4.91
C LYS A 64 -7.38 13.84 3.50
N MET A 65 -6.41 12.93 3.43
CA MET A 65 -5.81 12.42 2.21
C MET A 65 -6.81 11.63 1.36
N LYS A 66 -7.67 10.82 2.00
CA LYS A 66 -8.62 9.97 1.30
C LYS A 66 -9.82 10.73 0.73
N THR A 67 -10.10 11.93 1.22
CA THR A 67 -11.28 12.73 0.82
C THR A 67 -10.95 13.96 -0.03
N THR A 68 -9.70 14.46 0.01
CA THR A 68 -9.30 15.61 -0.82
C THR A 68 -9.39 15.32 -2.31
N MET A 69 -9.82 16.31 -3.09
CA MET A 69 -9.84 16.28 -4.56
C MET A 69 -8.61 16.95 -5.17
N ASP A 70 -7.81 17.66 -4.37
CA ASP A 70 -6.56 18.29 -4.80
C ASP A 70 -5.42 17.27 -4.69
N GLU A 71 -4.76 17.02 -5.82
CA GLU A 71 -3.64 16.08 -5.93
C GLU A 71 -2.40 16.56 -5.17
N GLU A 72 -2.08 17.86 -5.23
CA GLU A 72 -0.91 18.40 -4.52
C GLU A 72 -1.10 18.28 -3.01
N GLU A 73 -2.32 18.56 -2.54
CA GLU A 73 -2.69 18.38 -1.14
C GLU A 73 -2.63 16.91 -0.71
N ARG A 74 -3.13 15.98 -1.55
CA ARG A 74 -3.05 14.54 -1.27
C ARG A 74 -1.62 14.08 -1.09
N VAL A 75 -0.73 14.50 -2.00
CA VAL A 75 0.71 14.17 -1.94
C VAL A 75 1.35 14.78 -0.69
N ARG A 76 0.99 16.01 -0.33
CA ARG A 76 1.49 16.67 0.88
C ARG A 76 1.12 15.90 2.15
N LEU A 77 -0.16 15.53 2.28
CA LEU A 77 -0.68 14.76 3.41
C LEU A 77 -0.02 13.37 3.53
N GLY A 78 0.11 12.66 2.40
CA GLY A 78 0.80 11.36 2.37
C GLY A 78 2.27 11.45 2.78
N LYS A 79 2.98 12.49 2.34
CA LYS A 79 4.36 12.75 2.78
C LYS A 79 4.46 13.03 4.28
N GLU A 80 3.50 13.73 4.87
CA GLU A 80 3.49 13.95 6.32
C GLU A 80 3.28 12.66 7.12
N ILE A 81 2.44 11.76 6.62
CA ILE A 81 2.24 10.43 7.21
C ILE A 81 3.57 9.65 7.17
N LEU A 82 4.23 9.61 6.00
CA LEU A 82 5.51 8.91 5.83
C LEU A 82 6.65 9.56 6.64
N ALA A 83 6.66 10.89 6.78
CA ALA A 83 7.64 11.59 7.61
C ALA A 83 7.51 11.18 9.09
N SER A 84 6.28 11.02 9.59
CA SER A 84 6.04 10.53 10.95
C SER A 84 6.63 9.14 11.17
N GLN A 85 6.58 8.26 10.17
CA GLN A 85 7.24 6.95 10.25
C GLN A 85 8.76 7.08 10.42
N ALA A 86 9.39 7.97 9.65
CA ALA A 86 10.83 8.20 9.76
C ALA A 86 11.25 8.78 11.13
N GLU A 87 10.38 9.57 11.75
CA GLU A 87 10.64 10.22 13.04
C GLU A 87 10.43 9.27 14.24
N ASN A 88 9.49 8.32 14.14
CA ASN A 88 9.01 7.56 15.29
C ASN A 88 9.17 6.04 15.17
N LEU A 89 9.44 5.51 13.97
CA LEU A 89 9.61 4.08 13.70
C LEU A 89 8.44 3.21 14.19
N TRP A 90 7.19 3.58 13.83
CA TRP A 90 5.99 2.85 14.27
C TRP A 90 6.00 1.39 13.82
N THR A 91 6.58 1.13 12.66
CA THR A 91 6.81 -0.21 12.13
C THR A 91 8.23 -0.30 11.60
N ILE A 92 8.86 -1.47 11.75
CA ILE A 92 10.23 -1.70 11.30
C ILE A 92 10.19 -2.74 10.18
N GLY A 93 10.30 -2.26 8.95
CA GLY A 93 10.51 -3.12 7.79
C GLY A 93 11.89 -3.79 7.86
N THR A 94 11.94 -5.10 7.62
CA THR A 94 13.19 -5.87 7.69
C THR A 94 13.83 -6.03 6.30
N VAL A 95 13.08 -6.55 5.34
CA VAL A 95 13.50 -6.76 3.95
C VAL A 95 12.38 -6.29 3.05
N GLY A 96 12.71 -5.43 2.09
CA GLY A 96 11.83 -5.04 1.00
C GLY A 96 12.43 -5.40 -0.35
N LEU A 97 11.71 -5.11 -1.44
CA LEU A 97 12.22 -5.27 -2.81
C LEU A 97 12.65 -6.71 -3.19
N ALA A 98 12.02 -7.71 -2.57
CA ALA A 98 12.24 -9.12 -2.91
C ALA A 98 11.90 -9.38 -4.39
N PRO A 99 12.81 -9.94 -5.20
CA PRO A 99 12.55 -10.12 -6.62
C PRO A 99 11.43 -11.13 -6.86
N ALA A 100 10.46 -10.76 -7.70
CA ALA A 100 9.37 -11.64 -8.12
C ALA A 100 9.56 -12.14 -9.57
N PRO A 101 10.15 -13.34 -9.79
CA PRO A 101 10.37 -13.84 -11.14
C PRO A 101 9.08 -14.37 -11.78
N ILE A 102 8.80 -13.92 -13.02
CA ILE A 102 7.73 -14.44 -13.88
C ILE A 102 8.32 -15.31 -14.99
N ILE A 103 7.74 -16.49 -15.20
CA ILE A 103 8.16 -17.43 -16.26
C ILE A 103 7.23 -17.27 -17.46
N VAL A 104 7.83 -17.03 -18.63
CA VAL A 104 7.11 -16.82 -19.90
C VAL A 104 7.68 -17.76 -20.95
N ARG A 105 6.82 -18.33 -21.81
CA ARG A 105 7.29 -19.12 -22.95
C ARG A 105 7.96 -18.22 -24.00
N ASP A 106 9.03 -18.70 -24.62
CA ASP A 106 9.77 -17.95 -25.65
C ASP A 106 8.91 -17.49 -26.84
N ASN A 107 7.81 -18.17 -27.15
CA ASN A 107 6.93 -17.80 -28.25
C ASN A 107 5.72 -16.95 -27.83
N LEU A 108 5.53 -16.68 -26.54
CA LEU A 108 4.52 -15.74 -26.05
C LEU A 108 5.11 -14.32 -26.10
N ARG A 109 4.41 -13.40 -26.76
CA ARG A 109 4.86 -12.05 -27.07
C ARG A 109 3.87 -11.01 -26.54
N ASN A 110 4.37 -9.77 -26.47
CA ASN A 110 3.67 -8.60 -25.93
C ASN A 110 3.53 -8.57 -24.40
N ILE A 111 4.42 -9.28 -23.68
CA ILE A 111 4.54 -9.20 -22.22
C ILE A 111 5.58 -8.12 -21.88
N PRO A 112 5.33 -7.21 -20.92
CA PRO A 112 6.31 -6.22 -20.50
C PRO A 112 7.54 -6.87 -19.86
N GLU A 113 8.72 -6.30 -20.12
CA GLU A 113 9.98 -6.75 -19.50
C GLU A 113 10.11 -6.34 -18.02
N SER A 114 9.32 -5.36 -17.59
CA SER A 114 9.30 -4.83 -16.22
C SER A 114 7.87 -4.44 -15.84
N ALA A 115 7.45 -4.87 -14.65
CA ALA A 115 6.08 -4.77 -14.18
C ALA A 115 6.04 -4.67 -12.65
N LEU A 116 5.07 -3.92 -12.13
CA LEU A 116 4.58 -4.04 -10.76
C LEU A 116 3.89 -5.40 -10.54
N LEU A 117 4.27 -6.13 -9.51
CA LEU A 117 3.61 -7.37 -9.13
C LEU A 117 3.19 -7.27 -7.68
N GLY A 118 1.88 -7.30 -7.43
CA GLY A 118 1.31 -7.23 -6.09
C GLY A 118 -0.21 -7.24 -6.16
N TRP A 119 -0.83 -7.39 -5.00
CA TRP A 119 -2.28 -7.30 -4.89
C TRP A 119 -2.81 -5.91 -5.26
N ASP A 120 -2.06 -4.86 -4.94
CA ASP A 120 -2.32 -3.45 -5.30
C ASP A 120 -2.70 -3.24 -6.77
N VAL A 121 -2.07 -4.02 -7.65
CA VAL A 121 -2.25 -3.93 -9.10
C VAL A 121 -3.00 -5.13 -9.66
N LEU A 122 -3.61 -5.97 -8.82
CA LEU A 122 -4.23 -7.25 -9.22
C LEU A 122 -3.26 -8.09 -10.09
N PHE A 123 -2.00 -8.13 -9.68
CA PHE A 123 -0.90 -8.82 -10.36
C PHE A 123 -0.73 -8.36 -11.82
N GLY A 124 -1.13 -9.21 -12.76
CA GLY A 124 -0.90 -9.01 -14.19
C GLY A 124 -1.93 -8.13 -14.89
N SER A 125 -2.98 -7.70 -14.18
CA SER A 125 -4.15 -7.01 -14.75
C SER A 125 -3.79 -5.74 -15.55
N PRO A 126 -2.92 -4.83 -15.07
CA PRO A 126 -2.65 -3.56 -15.75
C PRO A 126 -1.81 -3.75 -17.02
N TYR A 127 -1.25 -4.94 -17.24
CA TYR A 127 -0.41 -5.24 -18.39
C TYR A 127 -1.19 -5.77 -19.59
N THR A 128 -2.52 -5.59 -19.58
CA THR A 128 -3.40 -5.86 -20.72
C THR A 128 -3.18 -7.28 -21.29
N PRO A 129 -3.40 -8.34 -20.48
CA PRO A 129 -3.16 -9.71 -20.92
C PRO A 129 -3.94 -10.13 -22.17
N GLU A 130 -5.03 -9.42 -22.49
CA GLU A 130 -5.79 -9.55 -23.74
C GLU A 130 -4.99 -9.21 -25.00
N GLN A 131 -3.88 -8.46 -24.86
CA GLN A 131 -2.99 -8.13 -25.98
C GLN A 131 -1.86 -9.14 -26.17
N TYR A 132 -1.75 -10.15 -25.31
CA TYR A 132 -0.70 -11.18 -25.44
C TYR A 132 -0.99 -12.11 -26.61
N PHE A 133 0.06 -12.53 -27.32
CA PHE A 133 -0.12 -13.44 -28.46
C PHE A 133 1.02 -14.44 -28.62
N PHE A 134 0.71 -15.59 -29.20
CA PHE A 134 1.72 -16.55 -29.61
C PHE A 134 2.24 -16.19 -31.01
N LYS A 135 3.56 -16.01 -31.14
CA LYS A 135 4.22 -15.89 -32.44
C LYS A 135 4.07 -17.24 -33.18
N GLN A 136 3.47 -17.21 -34.37
CA GLN A 136 3.42 -18.36 -35.27
C GLN A 136 4.82 -18.66 -35.82
N LYS A 137 5.08 -19.93 -36.15
CA LYS A 137 6.38 -20.39 -36.66
C LYS A 137 6.74 -19.71 -37.98
#